data_AF-A0A959GUE0-F1
#
_entry.id   AF-A0A959GUE0-F1
#
_cell.length_a   1.000
_cell.length_b   1.000
_cell.length_c   1.000
_cell.angle_alpha   90.00
_cell.angle_beta   90.00
_cell.angle_gamma   90.00
#
_symmetry.space_group_name_H-M   'P 1'
#
loop_
_entity.id
_entity.type
_entity.pdbx_description
1 polymer ?
#
loop_
_entity_poly.entity_id
_entity_poly.type
_entity_poly.pdbx_seq_one_letter_code
_entity_poly.pdbx_strand_id
1 'polypeptide(L)'
;MSKTDSYDRFINRHIGISETELQDMLKVIGASSLDQLIYETVPDGIRMNRELNVPEAMTEFEYLQELQRTASMNKVFRPYIGLGYYGTITPSVILRNIFQNPGWYTQYTP
;
A
#
# COMPACT_ATOMS: atom_id res chain seq x y z
N MET A 1 18.03 7.07 13.84
CA MET A 1 17.57 8.13 12.91
C MET A 1 18.70 8.41 11.94
N SER A 2 18.50 8.06 10.67
CA SER A 2 19.44 8.37 9.58
C SER A 2 19.66 9.88 9.51
N LYS A 3 20.92 10.32 9.39
CA LYS A 3 21.29 11.74 9.22
C LYS A 3 21.19 12.20 7.76
N THR A 4 20.68 11.35 6.88
CA THR A 4 20.56 11.57 5.44
C THR A 4 19.14 11.27 5.01
N ASP A 5 18.52 12.21 4.30
CA ASP A 5 17.19 12.06 3.72
C ASP A 5 17.21 10.93 2.67
N SER A 6 16.27 9.99 2.80
CA SER A 6 16.02 9.01 1.74
C SER A 6 15.12 9.66 0.68
N TYR A 7 15.63 9.79 -0.54
CA TYR A 7 14.87 10.35 -1.66
C TYR A 7 13.81 9.37 -2.20
N ASP A 8 13.89 8.08 -1.88
CA ASP A 8 12.88 7.09 -2.27
C ASP A 8 11.73 7.06 -1.26
N ARG A 9 10.63 7.75 -1.60
CA ARG A 9 9.38 7.76 -0.83
C ARG A 9 8.31 7.00 -1.58
N PHE A 10 7.75 5.96 -0.96
CA PHE A 10 6.69 5.12 -1.54
C PHE A 10 5.49 5.94 -2.06
N ILE A 11 5.13 7.02 -1.35
CA ILE A 11 4.01 7.90 -1.74
C ILE A 11 4.15 8.45 -3.16
N ASN A 12 5.38 8.71 -3.62
CA ASN A 12 5.65 9.23 -4.96
C ASN A 12 5.50 8.16 -6.07
N ARG A 13 5.48 6.87 -5.71
CA ARG A 13 5.18 5.75 -6.62
C ARG A 13 3.73 5.31 -6.54
N HIS A 14 3.08 5.56 -5.41
CA HIS A 14 1.68 5.20 -5.17
C HIS A 14 0.69 6.24 -5.72
N ILE A 15 0.98 7.53 -5.52
CA ILE A 15 0.17 8.62 -6.05
C ILE A 15 0.65 8.92 -7.48
N GLY A 16 -0.23 8.66 -8.46
CA GLY A 16 0.11 8.85 -9.87
C GLY A 16 0.02 10.29 -10.38
N ILE A 17 -0.53 11.22 -9.58
CA ILE A 17 -0.75 12.61 -9.97
C ILE A 17 0.47 13.44 -9.64
N SER A 18 1.02 14.13 -10.63
CA SER A 18 2.07 15.14 -10.46
C SER A 18 1.53 16.46 -9.91
N GLU A 19 2.40 17.32 -9.38
CA GLU A 19 2.00 18.65 -8.90
C GLU A 19 1.34 19.50 -9.99
N THR A 20 1.83 19.42 -11.23
CA THR A 20 1.25 20.13 -12.37
C THR A 20 -0.14 19.63 -12.71
N GLU A 21 -0.34 18.32 -12.74
CA GLU A 21 -1.66 17.71 -13.00
C GLU A 21 -2.64 18.03 -11.88
N LEU A 22 -2.18 18.06 -10.62
CA LEU A 22 -3.01 18.45 -9.48
C LEU A 22 -3.55 19.88 -9.65
N GLN A 23 -2.70 20.83 -10.06
CA GLN A 23 -3.14 22.22 -10.30
C GLN A 23 -4.13 22.32 -11.46
N ASP A 24 -3.91 21.59 -12.54
CA ASP A 24 -4.84 21.54 -13.67
C ASP A 24 -6.20 20.95 -13.26
N MET A 25 -6.20 19.87 -12.49
CA MET A 25 -7.42 19.26 -11.94
C MET A 25 -8.17 20.21 -11.01
N LEU A 26 -7.47 20.87 -10.07
CA LEU A 26 -8.06 21.85 -9.15
C LEU A 26 -8.70 23.02 -9.90
N LYS A 27 -8.06 23.50 -10.97
CA LYS A 27 -8.60 24.55 -11.84
C LYS A 27 -9.91 24.14 -12.52
N VAL A 28 -10.00 22.89 -13.01
CA VAL A 28 -11.23 22.35 -13.61
C VAL A 28 -12.35 22.23 -12.58
N ILE A 29 -12.02 21.80 -11.36
CA ILE A 29 -12.98 21.68 -10.25
C ILE A 29 -13.40 23.06 -9.72
N GLY A 30 -12.54 24.07 -9.83
CA GLY A 30 -12.76 25.42 -9.30
C GLY A 30 -12.29 25.61 -7.85
N ALA A 31 -11.45 24.71 -7.34
CA ALA A 31 -10.86 24.81 -6.00
C ALA A 31 -9.46 25.44 -6.07
N SER A 32 -9.09 26.24 -5.07
CA SER A 32 -7.76 26.87 -4.99
C SER A 32 -6.68 25.97 -4.40
N SER A 33 -7.07 24.92 -3.66
CA SER A 33 -6.16 23.94 -3.07
C SER A 33 -6.86 22.62 -2.78
N LEU A 34 -6.06 21.57 -2.57
CA LEU A 34 -6.58 20.28 -2.11
C LEU A 34 -7.24 20.38 -0.72
N ASP A 35 -6.70 21.22 0.17
CA ASP A 35 -7.27 21.43 1.50
C ASP A 35 -8.66 22.08 1.44
N GLN A 36 -8.84 23.07 0.55
CA GLN A 36 -10.15 23.68 0.31
C GLN A 36 -11.14 22.63 -0.21
N LEU A 37 -10.73 21.86 -1.22
CA LEU A 37 -11.57 20.80 -1.80
C LEU A 37 -12.01 19.78 -0.74
N ILE A 38 -11.10 19.34 0.13
CA ILE A 38 -11.42 18.41 1.22
C ILE A 38 -12.39 19.06 2.22
N TYR A 39 -12.17 20.31 2.60
CA TYR A 39 -13.03 21.04 3.54
C TYR A 39 -14.46 21.20 3.01
N GLU A 40 -14.63 21.51 1.73
CA GLU A 40 -15.95 21.66 1.11
C GLU A 40 -16.66 20.31 0.86
N THR A 41 -15.91 19.20 0.83
CA THR A 41 -16.45 17.85 0.55
C THR A 41 -16.84 17.08 1.81
N VAL A 42 -16.04 17.17 2.88
CA VAL A 42 -16.23 16.38 4.11
C VAL A 42 -16.89 17.24 5.19
N PRO A 43 -18.10 16.91 5.66
CA PRO A 43 -18.76 17.69 6.72
C PRO A 43 -17.93 17.79 8.00
N ASP A 44 -17.83 18.99 8.56
CA ASP A 44 -17.03 19.26 9.76
C ASP A 44 -17.40 18.38 10.95
N GLY A 45 -18.70 18.06 11.11
CA GLY A 45 -19.20 17.24 12.21
C GLY A 45 -18.67 15.79 12.23
N ILE A 46 -18.11 15.30 11.12
CA ILE A 46 -17.51 13.97 11.02
C ILE A 46 -16.02 13.99 10.66
N ARG A 47 -15.43 15.18 10.46
CA ARG A 47 -14.02 15.30 10.11
C ARG A 47 -13.14 15.05 11.32
N MET A 48 -12.10 14.22 11.13
CA MET A 48 -11.11 13.97 12.18
C MET A 48 -10.27 15.23 12.43
N ASN A 49 -10.17 15.66 13.69
CA ASN A 49 -9.48 16.89 14.10
C ASN A 49 -8.04 16.66 14.58
N ARG A 50 -7.48 15.49 14.30
CA ARG A 50 -6.13 15.08 14.67
C ARG A 50 -5.55 14.19 13.57
N GLU A 51 -4.24 14.11 13.52
CA GLU A 51 -3.55 13.16 12.67
C GLU A 51 -3.78 11.71 13.14
N LEU A 52 -3.60 10.76 12.21
CA LEU A 52 -3.62 9.35 12.55
C LEU A 52 -2.43 9.02 13.45
N ASN A 53 -2.68 8.28 14.53
CA ASN A 53 -1.62 7.78 15.42
C ASN A 53 -1.01 6.50 14.82
N VAL A 54 -0.17 6.66 13.80
CA VAL A 54 0.54 5.58 13.10
C VAL A 54 2.06 5.84 13.09
N PRO A 55 2.91 4.80 12.96
CA PRO A 55 4.35 4.99 12.87
C PRO A 55 4.76 5.84 11.67
N GLU A 56 5.97 6.40 11.72
CA GLU A 56 6.57 7.08 10.58
C GLU A 56 6.68 6.16 9.36
N ALA A 57 6.60 6.75 8.17
CA ALA A 57 6.70 6.02 6.92
C ALA A 57 8.08 5.37 6.77
N MET A 58 8.09 4.09 6.39
CA MET A 58 9.30 3.37 6.00
C MET A 58 9.50 3.45 4.49
N THR A 59 10.75 3.33 4.05
CA THR A 59 11.04 3.01 2.64
C THR A 59 10.57 1.59 2.32
N GLU A 60 10.37 1.27 1.03
CA GLU A 60 10.02 -0.11 0.63
C GLU A 60 11.07 -1.12 1.09
N PHE A 61 12.35 -0.75 1.04
CA PHE A 61 13.45 -1.60 1.45
C PHE A 61 13.43 -1.91 2.95
N GLU A 62 13.28 -0.87 3.79
CA GLU A 62 13.17 -1.05 5.25
C GLU A 62 11.94 -1.89 5.61
N TYR A 63 10.82 -1.64 4.94
CA TYR A 63 9.60 -2.41 5.17
C TYR A 63 9.78 -3.90 4.85
N LEU A 64 10.42 -4.23 3.72
CA LEU A 64 10.71 -5.63 3.37
C LEU A 64 11.65 -6.30 4.37
N GLN A 65 12.67 -5.59 4.88
CA GLN A 65 13.56 -6.12 5.91
C GLN A 65 12.83 -6.40 7.23
N GLU A 66 12.00 -5.45 7.68
CA GLU A 66 11.23 -5.60 8.91
C GLU A 66 10.18 -6.72 8.80
N LEU A 67 9.53 -6.84 7.63
CA LEU A 67 8.60 -7.91 7.35
C LEU A 67 9.30 -9.27 7.33
N GLN A 68 10.50 -9.36 6.73
CA GLN A 68 11.30 -10.58 6.74
C GLN A 68 11.71 -10.98 8.15
N ARG A 69 12.13 -10.01 8.99
CA ARG A 69 12.46 -10.24 10.40
C ARG A 69 11.25 -10.81 11.14
N THR A 70 10.07 -10.22 10.94
CA THR A 70 8.83 -10.68 11.58
C THR A 70 8.44 -12.07 11.10
N ALA A 71 8.48 -12.32 9.79
CA ALA A 71 8.15 -13.60 9.19
C ALA A 71 9.08 -14.73 9.64
N SER A 72 10.36 -14.43 9.95
CA SER A 72 11.33 -15.42 10.43
C SER A 72 11.01 -15.99 11.83
N MET A 73 10.13 -15.33 12.59
CA MET A 73 9.65 -15.85 13.88
C MET A 73 8.66 -17.01 13.71
N ASN A 74 8.07 -17.19 12.52
CA ASN A 74 7.15 -18.29 12.24
C ASN A 74 7.89 -19.63 12.13
N LYS A 75 7.24 -20.71 12.59
CA LYS A 75 7.76 -22.07 12.48
C LYS A 75 6.99 -22.83 11.41
N VAL A 76 7.68 -23.21 10.33
CA VAL A 76 7.09 -24.02 9.26
C VAL A 76 7.19 -25.50 9.63
N PHE A 77 6.08 -26.08 10.06
CA PHE A 77 5.96 -27.50 10.38
C PHE A 77 5.51 -28.33 9.17
N ARG A 78 5.40 -29.64 9.34
CA ARG A 78 4.63 -30.54 8.46
C ARG A 78 3.29 -30.83 9.15
N PRO A 79 2.29 -29.95 9.02
CA PRO A 79 1.03 -30.13 9.73
C PRO A 79 0.21 -31.26 9.09
N TYR A 80 -0.23 -32.21 9.92
CA TYR A 80 -1.21 -33.26 9.57
C TYR A 80 -2.52 -33.07 10.35
N ILE A 81 -2.83 -31.84 10.74
CA ILE A 81 -4.02 -31.49 11.53
C ILE A 81 -5.31 -31.75 10.74
N GLY A 82 -5.29 -31.51 9.42
CA GLY A 82 -6.46 -31.65 8.56
C GLY A 82 -7.47 -30.54 8.80
N LEU A 83 -8.72 -30.91 9.11
CA LEU A 83 -9.83 -29.97 9.36
C LEU A 83 -10.11 -28.99 8.21
N GLY A 84 -9.91 -29.43 6.97
CA GLY A 84 -10.21 -28.62 5.77
C GLY A 84 -9.00 -27.95 5.13
N TYR A 85 -7.81 -28.00 5.74
CA TYR A 85 -6.57 -27.49 5.15
C TYR A 85 -5.53 -28.60 5.04
N TYR A 86 -4.98 -28.77 3.84
CA TYR A 86 -4.00 -29.80 3.52
C TYR A 86 -2.84 -29.17 2.75
N GLY A 87 -1.61 -29.52 3.12
CA GLY A 87 -0.42 -29.06 2.39
C GLY A 87 -0.46 -29.51 0.92
N THR A 88 0.04 -28.67 0.02
CA THR A 88 0.08 -28.94 -1.42
C THR A 88 1.34 -28.40 -2.06
N ILE A 89 1.66 -28.89 -3.26
CA ILE A 89 2.72 -28.36 -4.10
C ILE A 89 2.08 -27.44 -5.13
N THR A 90 2.27 -26.13 -4.99
CA THR A 90 1.92 -25.19 -6.06
C THR A 90 2.95 -25.31 -7.18
N PRO A 91 2.56 -25.72 -8.41
CA PRO A 91 3.51 -25.82 -9.51
C PRO A 91 4.20 -24.47 -9.78
N SER A 92 5.52 -24.47 -9.92
CA SER A 92 6.29 -23.22 -10.06
C SER A 92 5.84 -22.35 -11.23
N VAL A 93 5.36 -22.98 -12.31
CA VAL A 93 4.82 -22.25 -13.48
C VAL A 93 3.54 -21.48 -13.14
N ILE A 94 2.69 -22.02 -12.28
CA ILE A 94 1.45 -21.35 -11.81
C ILE A 94 1.82 -20.25 -10.82
N LEU A 95 2.71 -20.55 -9.86
CA LEU A 95 3.18 -19.58 -8.87
C LEU A 95 3.76 -18.32 -9.56
N ARG A 96 4.66 -18.50 -10.52
CA ARG A 96 5.34 -17.38 -11.17
C ARG A 96 4.46 -16.59 -12.13
N ASN A 97 3.67 -17.28 -12.96
CA ASN A 97 3.01 -16.64 -14.09
C ASN A 97 1.57 -16.21 -13.81
N ILE A 98 0.96 -16.72 -12.73
CA ILE A 98 -0.40 -16.34 -12.32
C ILE A 98 -0.32 -15.60 -10.98
N PHE A 99 0.08 -16.28 -9.90
CA PHE A 99 0.00 -15.70 -8.54
C PHE A 99 0.92 -14.48 -8.35
N GLN A 100 2.12 -14.49 -8.93
CA GLN A 100 3.09 -13.39 -8.85
C GLN A 100 3.03 -12.42 -10.04
N ASN A 101 2.00 -12.48 -10.87
CA ASN A 101 1.87 -11.66 -12.07
C ASN A 101 0.68 -10.69 -11.97
N PRO A 102 0.90 -9.36 -11.96
CA PRO A 102 -0.19 -8.38 -11.85
C PRO A 102 -1.20 -8.50 -12.98
N GLY A 103 -0.81 -8.97 -14.17
CA GLY A 103 -1.73 -9.24 -15.27
C GLY A 103 -2.78 -10.32 -14.99
N TRP A 104 -2.74 -10.98 -13.83
CA TRP A 104 -3.75 -11.96 -13.38
C TRP A 104 -4.49 -11.58 -12.10
N TYR A 105 -4.00 -10.60 -11.32
CA TYR A 105 -4.58 -10.28 -10.01
C TYR A 105 -5.02 -8.82 -9.86
N THR A 106 -4.81 -7.95 -10.85
CA THR A 106 -5.23 -6.54 -10.77
C THR A 106 -6.63 -6.30 -11.31
N GLN A 107 -7.21 -7.24 -12.05
CA GLN A 107 -8.57 -7.13 -12.55
C GLN A 107 -9.60 -7.31 -11.42
N TYR A 108 -10.79 -6.74 -11.62
CA TYR A 108 -11.94 -6.96 -10.73
C TYR A 108 -12.85 -8.06 -11.28
N THR A 109 -14.17 -7.93 -11.07
CA THR A 109 -15.16 -8.83 -11.69
C THR A 109 -15.19 -8.55 -13.21
N PRO A 110 -15.17 -9.58 -14.07
CA PRO A 110 -15.31 -9.41 -15.51
C PRO A 110 -16.68 -8.84 -15.89
#